data_AF-A0A328PR88-F1
#
_entry.id   AF-A0A328PR88-F1
#
_cell.length_a   1.000
_cell.length_b   1.000
_cell.length_c   1.000
_cell.angle_alpha   90.00
_cell.angle_beta   90.00
_cell.angle_gamma   90.00
#
_symmetry.space_group_name_H-M   'P 1'
#
loop_
_entity.id
_entity.type
_entity.pdbx_description
1 polymer ?
#
loop_
_entity_poly.entity_id
_entity_poly.type
_entity_poly.pdbx_seq_one_letter_code
_entity_poly.pdbx_strand_id
1 'polypeptide(L)'
;MERAEQLFLNTDKVCKIRKNKRQVEHTFLAFYRANIFHHRLSYKSFFSRELVQAWELYLSEIQTALAFLGEHEKKFLESCYNNRVSNKNSFIFSRANYYCCLNKYSDKFLDLFDYEFFYCNISQMKQISDVLLIPAMNTQTNGINT
;
A
#
# COMPACT_ATOMS: atom_id res chain seq x y z
N MET A 1 -31.49 -28.37 -8.47
CA MET A 1 -30.33 -27.98 -9.28
C MET A 1 -30.08 -26.47 -9.18
N GLU A 2 -31.10 -25.63 -9.40
CA GLU A 2 -31.01 -24.15 -9.29
C GLU A 2 -30.45 -23.60 -7.96
N ARG A 3 -30.76 -24.21 -6.81
CA ARG A 3 -30.22 -23.76 -5.50
C ARG A 3 -28.71 -23.96 -5.37
N ALA A 4 -28.16 -25.02 -5.96
CA ALA A 4 -26.72 -25.29 -5.90
C ALA A 4 -25.97 -24.29 -6.81
N GLU A 5 -26.48 -24.02 -8.00
CA GLU A 5 -25.92 -23.03 -8.94
C GLU A 5 -25.93 -21.62 -8.34
N GLN A 6 -27.01 -21.21 -7.66
CA GLN A 6 -27.06 -19.92 -6.95
C GLN A 6 -26.06 -19.82 -5.78
N LEU A 7 -25.83 -20.92 -5.07
CA LEU A 7 -24.81 -21.02 -4.03
C LEU A 7 -23.39 -20.86 -4.60
N PHE A 8 -23.07 -21.55 -5.70
CA PHE A 8 -21.79 -21.43 -6.41
C PHE A 8 -21.56 -20.01 -6.98
N LEU A 9 -22.57 -19.42 -7.60
CA LEU A 9 -22.54 -18.04 -8.08
C LEU A 9 -22.29 -17.02 -6.96
N ASN A 10 -22.82 -17.27 -5.76
CA ASN A 10 -22.59 -16.41 -4.60
C ASN A 10 -21.18 -16.60 -4.01
N THR A 11 -20.64 -17.82 -3.98
CA THR A 11 -19.27 -18.06 -3.52
C THR A 11 -18.24 -17.42 -4.43
N ASP A 12 -18.43 -17.47 -5.75
CA ASP A 12 -17.50 -16.87 -6.71
C ASP A 12 -17.48 -15.35 -6.62
N LYS A 13 -18.65 -14.73 -6.43
CA LYS A 13 -18.76 -13.29 -6.20
C LYS A 13 -18.03 -12.86 -4.92
N VAL A 14 -18.20 -13.60 -3.82
CA VAL A 14 -17.52 -13.30 -2.55
C VAL A 14 -16.00 -13.46 -2.70
N CYS A 15 -15.53 -14.51 -3.36
CA CYS A 15 -14.11 -14.72 -3.65
C CYS A 15 -13.53 -13.57 -4.48
N LYS A 16 -14.24 -13.14 -5.53
CA LYS A 16 -13.82 -12.01 -6.38
C LYS A 16 -13.74 -10.70 -5.58
N ILE A 17 -14.73 -10.41 -4.74
CA ILE A 17 -14.72 -9.22 -3.87
C ILE A 17 -13.52 -9.23 -2.92
N ARG A 18 -13.22 -10.38 -2.31
CA ARG A 18 -12.05 -10.53 -1.42
C ARG A 18 -10.74 -10.32 -2.16
N LYS A 19 -10.59 -10.90 -3.36
CA LYS A 19 -9.42 -10.71 -4.22
C LYS A 19 -9.22 -9.23 -4.55
N ASN A 20 -10.28 -8.56 -5.01
CA ASN A 20 -10.24 -7.14 -5.37
C ASN A 20 -9.86 -6.27 -4.17
N LYS A 21 -10.45 -6.53 -3.00
CA LYS A 21 -10.13 -5.82 -1.77
C LYS A 21 -8.64 -5.99 -1.40
N ARG A 22 -8.12 -7.21 -1.46
CA ARG A 22 -6.71 -7.52 -1.17
C ARG A 22 -5.77 -6.80 -2.14
N GLN A 23 -6.09 -6.77 -3.44
CA GLN A 23 -5.30 -6.07 -4.45
C GLN A 23 -5.17 -4.58 -4.12
N VAL A 24 -6.31 -3.92 -3.87
CA VAL A 24 -6.31 -2.49 -3.51
C VAL A 24 -5.55 -2.24 -2.21
N GLU A 25 -5.72 -3.10 -1.20
CA GLU A 25 -4.98 -3.00 0.06
C GLU A 25 -3.48 -3.15 -0.13
N HIS A 26 -3.04 -4.13 -0.94
CA HIS A 26 -1.62 -4.38 -1.20
C HIS A 26 -0.98 -3.22 -1.97
N THR A 27 -1.64 -2.68 -2.99
CA THR A 27 -1.17 -1.47 -3.69
C THR A 27 -0.97 -0.31 -2.73
N PHE A 28 -1.93 -0.04 -1.85
CA PHE A 28 -1.83 1.07 -0.91
C PHE A 28 -0.79 0.83 0.18
N LEU A 29 -0.66 -0.40 0.67
CA LEU A 29 0.42 -0.76 1.58
C LEU A 29 1.78 -0.61 0.92
N ALA A 30 1.89 -0.88 -0.39
CA ALA A 30 3.12 -0.69 -1.14
C ALA A 30 3.56 0.78 -1.12
N PHE A 31 2.63 1.69 -1.43
CA PHE A 31 2.87 3.14 -1.41
C PHE A 31 3.13 3.68 -0.01
N TYR A 32 2.40 3.20 1.00
CA TYR A 32 2.64 3.57 2.39
C TYR A 32 4.05 3.22 2.86
N ARG A 33 4.52 2.01 2.55
CA ARG A 33 5.89 1.60 2.85
C ARG A 33 6.92 2.41 2.07
N ALA A 34 6.66 2.69 0.79
CA ALA A 34 7.53 3.54 -0.01
C ALA A 34 7.72 4.91 0.65
N ASN A 35 6.64 5.52 1.14
CA ASN A 35 6.70 6.79 1.84
C ASN A 35 7.56 6.69 3.13
N ILE A 36 7.38 5.63 3.92
CA ILE A 36 8.20 5.39 5.12
C ILE A 36 9.69 5.28 4.75
N PHE A 37 10.02 4.47 3.73
CA PHE A 37 11.39 4.26 3.32
C PHE A 37 12.02 5.55 2.80
N HIS A 38 11.28 6.34 2.01
CA HIS A 38 11.74 7.64 1.56
C HIS A 38 12.12 8.55 2.74
N HIS A 39 11.27 8.64 3.76
CA HIS A 39 11.58 9.41 4.97
C HIS A 39 12.76 8.84 5.78
N ARG A 40 12.88 7.52 5.88
CA ARG A 40 13.97 6.88 6.65
C ARG A 40 15.33 7.05 5.97
N LEU A 41 15.37 7.08 4.64
CA LEU A 41 16.61 7.31 3.88
C LEU A 41 17.22 8.70 4.14
N SER A 42 16.44 9.69 4.56
CA SER A 42 16.95 10.99 5.02
C SER A 42 17.88 10.88 6.23
N TYR A 43 17.75 9.79 7.01
CA TYR A 43 18.57 9.49 8.18
C TYR A 43 19.30 8.14 8.01
N LYS A 44 19.73 7.82 6.78
CA LYS A 44 20.35 6.52 6.44
C LYS A 44 21.58 6.15 7.27
N SER A 45 22.27 7.13 7.87
CA SER A 45 23.43 6.90 8.75
C SER A 45 23.11 6.10 10.01
N PHE A 46 21.85 6.03 10.43
CA PHE A 46 21.40 5.27 11.60
C PHE A 46 21.10 3.80 11.31
N PHE A 47 21.20 3.38 10.05
CA PHE A 47 20.79 2.04 9.61
C PHE A 47 21.96 1.29 8.98
N SER A 48 21.90 -0.05 8.99
CA SER A 48 22.90 -0.86 8.31
C SER A 48 22.85 -0.63 6.80
N ARG A 49 23.97 -0.86 6.14
CA ARG A 49 24.08 -0.69 4.68
C ARG A 49 23.10 -1.59 3.93
N GLU A 50 22.93 -2.82 4.40
CA GLU A 50 22.03 -3.81 3.80
C GLU A 50 20.58 -3.35 3.88
N LEU A 51 20.17 -2.78 5.02
CA LEU A 51 18.82 -2.27 5.21
C LEU A 51 18.54 -1.05 4.32
N VAL A 52 19.51 -0.14 4.20
CA VAL A 52 19.44 1.01 3.29
C VAL A 52 19.30 0.54 1.84
N GLN A 53 20.13 -0.42 1.41
CA GLN A 53 20.07 -0.99 0.06
C GLN A 53 18.74 -1.68 -0.22
N ALA A 54 18.17 -2.40 0.75
CA ALA A 54 16.86 -3.04 0.61
C ALA A 54 15.74 -1.99 0.42
N TRP A 55 15.80 -0.87 1.13
CA TRP A 55 14.85 0.23 0.97
C TRP A 55 15.01 0.94 -0.38
N GLU A 56 16.24 1.21 -0.81
CA GLU A 56 16.53 1.81 -2.12
C GLU A 56 16.05 0.91 -3.26
N LEU A 57 16.29 -0.40 -3.17
CA LEU A 57 15.80 -1.39 -4.14
C LEU A 57 14.27 -1.39 -4.18
N TYR A 58 13.61 -1.45 -3.03
CA TYR A 58 12.14 -1.41 -2.94
C TYR A 58 11.56 -0.15 -3.62
N LEU A 59 12.17 1.01 -3.39
CA LEU A 59 11.74 2.27 -4.01
C LEU A 59 11.97 2.26 -5.53
N SER A 60 13.13 1.76 -5.97
CA SER A 60 13.48 1.61 -7.39
C SER A 60 12.46 0.73 -8.12
N GLU A 61 12.07 -0.39 -7.53
CA GLU A 61 11.10 -1.33 -8.12
C GLU A 61 9.70 -0.72 -8.20
N ILE A 62 9.25 0.01 -7.17
CA ILE A 62 7.99 0.75 -7.26
C ILE A 62 8.03 1.81 -8.36
N GLN A 63 9.12 2.58 -8.45
CA GLN A 63 9.25 3.60 -9.49
C GLN A 63 9.23 2.98 -10.88
N THR A 64 9.89 1.84 -11.05
CA THR A 64 9.91 1.08 -12.30
C THR A 64 8.50 0.59 -12.66
N ALA A 65 7.80 -0.05 -11.72
CA ALA A 65 6.42 -0.50 -11.92
C ALA A 65 5.47 0.66 -12.28
N LEU A 66 5.59 1.80 -11.59
CA LEU A 66 4.80 3.00 -11.89
C LEU A 66 5.13 3.60 -13.26
N ALA A 67 6.38 3.50 -13.73
CA ALA A 67 6.78 4.00 -15.04
C ALA A 67 6.21 3.18 -16.21
N PHE A 68 5.91 1.90 -15.98
CA PHE A 68 5.23 1.03 -16.95
C PHE A 68 3.70 1.24 -17.01
N LEU A 69 3.13 1.96 -16.04
CA LEU A 69 1.74 2.37 -16.09
C LEU A 69 1.55 3.57 -17.03
N GLY A 70 0.36 3.69 -17.60
CA GLY A 70 -0.02 4.91 -18.28
C GLY A 70 -0.04 6.08 -17.29
N GLU A 71 0.38 7.27 -17.74
CA GLU A 71 0.45 8.47 -16.88
C GLU A 71 -0.86 8.77 -16.15
N HIS A 72 -2.00 8.51 -16.79
CA HIS A 72 -3.33 8.65 -16.18
C HIS A 72 -3.61 7.60 -15.10
N GLU A 73 -3.16 6.36 -15.29
CA GLU A 73 -3.32 5.26 -14.33
C GLU A 73 -2.47 5.53 -13.08
N LYS A 74 -1.21 5.93 -13.29
CA LYS A 74 -0.29 6.35 -12.24
C LYS A 74 -0.88 7.50 -11.41
N LYS A 75 -1.25 8.61 -12.06
CA LYS A 75 -1.87 9.77 -11.39
C LYS A 75 -3.14 9.40 -10.65
N PHE A 76 -3.95 8.50 -11.22
CA PHE A 76 -5.15 8.01 -10.55
C PHE A 76 -4.81 7.26 -9.26
N LEU A 77 -3.86 6.32 -9.29
CA LEU A 77 -3.44 5.55 -8.11
C LEU A 77 -2.82 6.45 -7.02
N GLU A 78 -1.94 7.36 -7.40
CA GLU A 78 -1.32 8.34 -6.49
C GLU A 78 -2.39 9.25 -5.86
N SER A 79 -3.33 9.75 -6.67
CA SER A 79 -4.45 10.56 -6.19
C SER A 79 -5.34 9.76 -5.24
N CYS A 80 -5.63 8.49 -5.54
CA CYS A 80 -6.43 7.63 -4.66
C CYS A 80 -5.73 7.39 -3.31
N TYR A 81 -4.43 7.16 -3.32
CA TYR A 81 -3.65 6.98 -2.10
C TYR A 81 -3.61 8.27 -1.26
N ASN A 82 -3.30 9.41 -1.87
CA ASN A 82 -3.26 10.71 -1.20
C ASN A 82 -4.64 11.12 -0.67
N ASN A 83 -5.71 10.89 -1.43
CA ASN A 83 -7.07 11.21 -1.03
C ASN A 83 -7.63 10.26 0.03
N ARG A 84 -7.12 9.03 0.14
CA ARG A 84 -7.45 8.15 1.27
C ARG A 84 -6.92 8.71 2.60
N VAL A 85 -5.86 9.52 2.54
CA VAL A 85 -5.32 10.29 3.68
C VAL A 85 -6.12 11.59 3.90
N SER A 86 -6.60 12.24 2.82
CA SER A 86 -7.43 13.45 2.89
C SER A 86 -8.90 13.16 2.55
N ASN A 87 -9.67 12.79 3.57
CA ASN A 87 -11.03 12.21 3.53
C ASN A 87 -12.17 13.12 2.98
N LYS A 88 -11.94 14.00 1.99
CA LYS A 88 -12.97 14.93 1.47
C LYS A 88 -12.80 15.20 -0.04
N ASN A 89 -13.87 14.92 -0.80
CA ASN A 89 -14.24 15.61 -2.04
C ASN A 89 -13.58 15.22 -3.37
N SER A 90 -13.65 13.97 -3.80
CA SER A 90 -13.31 13.64 -5.21
C SER A 90 -14.20 12.56 -5.83
N PHE A 91 -15.51 12.82 -5.90
CA PHE A 91 -16.42 12.01 -6.72
C PHE A 91 -16.89 12.80 -7.95
N ILE A 92 -16.01 12.92 -8.96
CA ILE A 92 -16.39 13.34 -10.32
C ILE A 92 -16.94 12.14 -11.12
N PHE A 93 -16.60 10.92 -10.72
CA PHE A 93 -17.05 9.66 -11.34
C PHE A 93 -18.08 8.93 -10.48
N SER A 94 -18.94 8.13 -11.11
CA SER A 94 -19.81 7.20 -10.39
C SER A 94 -18.96 6.26 -9.51
N ARG A 95 -19.42 6.00 -8.28
CA ARG A 95 -18.70 5.18 -7.29
C ARG A 95 -18.26 3.82 -7.87
N ALA A 96 -19.10 3.20 -8.71
CA ALA A 96 -18.79 1.94 -9.36
C ALA A 96 -17.61 2.03 -10.33
N ASN A 97 -17.57 3.08 -11.16
CA ASN A 97 -16.47 3.30 -12.11
C ASN A 97 -15.16 3.61 -11.37
N TYR A 98 -15.24 4.38 -10.28
CA TYR A 98 -14.09 4.65 -9.42
C TYR A 98 -13.46 3.36 -8.89
N TYR A 99 -14.25 2.47 -8.27
CA TYR A 99 -13.73 1.20 -7.75
C TYR A 99 -13.27 0.24 -8.85
N CYS A 100 -13.91 0.26 -10.02
CA CYS A 100 -13.48 -0.53 -11.17
C CYS A 100 -12.09 -0.12 -11.66
N CYS A 101 -11.88 1.18 -11.88
CA CYS A 101 -10.58 1.74 -12.27
C CYS A 101 -9.52 1.48 -11.19
N LEU A 102 -9.84 1.71 -9.92
CA LEU A 102 -8.93 1.46 -8.81
C LEU A 102 -8.48 -0.01 -8.79
N ASN A 103 -9.41 -0.95 -8.87
CA ASN A 103 -9.06 -2.36 -8.88
C ASN A 103 -8.21 -2.73 -10.10
N LYS A 104 -8.58 -2.26 -11.29
CA LYS A 104 -7.87 -2.55 -12.54
C LYS A 104 -6.44 -2.02 -12.51
N TYR A 105 -6.23 -0.79 -12.05
CA TYR A 105 -4.90 -0.20 -12.01
C TYR A 105 -4.06 -0.77 -10.86
N SER A 106 -4.69 -1.12 -9.73
CA SER A 106 -4.05 -1.87 -8.65
C SER A 106 -3.55 -3.24 -9.10
N ASP A 107 -4.36 -3.99 -9.85
CA ASP A 107 -3.99 -5.28 -10.43
C ASP A 107 -2.77 -5.13 -11.36
N LYS A 108 -2.86 -4.21 -12.33
CA LYS A 108 -1.75 -3.94 -13.26
C LYS A 108 -0.47 -3.51 -12.55
N PHE A 109 -0.57 -2.70 -11.50
CA PHE A 109 0.58 -2.32 -10.68
C PHE A 109 1.20 -3.54 -9.98
N LEU A 110 0.38 -4.41 -9.38
CA LEU A 110 0.85 -5.57 -8.64
C LEU A 110 1.38 -6.69 -9.55
N ASP A 111 0.92 -6.76 -10.80
CA ASP A 111 1.53 -7.63 -11.82
C ASP A 111 2.98 -7.21 -12.14
N LEU A 112 3.30 -5.93 -11.95
CA LEU A 112 4.64 -5.36 -12.16
C LEU A 112 5.46 -5.27 -10.86
N PHE A 113 4.81 -5.34 -9.71
CA PHE A 113 5.43 -5.19 -8.40
C PHE A 113 4.88 -6.20 -7.40
N ASP A 114 5.71 -7.20 -7.08
CA ASP A 114 5.35 -8.23 -6.10
C ASP A 114 5.50 -7.72 -4.66
N TYR A 115 4.43 -7.11 -4.16
CA TYR A 115 4.37 -6.62 -2.78
C TYR A 115 4.62 -7.73 -1.74
N GLU A 116 4.14 -8.95 -1.98
CA GLU A 116 4.25 -10.04 -1.00
C GLU A 116 5.69 -10.52 -0.89
N PHE A 117 6.37 -10.69 -2.01
CA PHE A 117 7.79 -11.01 -2.04
C PHE A 117 8.61 -9.97 -1.27
N PHE A 118 8.42 -8.67 -1.56
CA PHE A 118 9.13 -7.61 -0.85
C PHE A 118 8.76 -7.52 0.62
N TYR A 119 7.49 -7.73 0.97
CA TYR A 119 7.05 -7.72 2.36
C TYR A 119 7.70 -8.85 3.17
N CYS A 120 7.75 -10.06 2.62
CA CYS A 120 8.39 -11.20 3.25
C CYS A 120 9.90 -10.97 3.44
N ASN A 121 10.61 -10.53 2.39
CA ASN A 121 12.05 -10.29 2.46
C ASN A 121 12.42 -9.19 3.46
N ILE A 122 11.71 -8.05 3.44
CA ILE A 122 11.99 -6.95 4.37
C ILE A 122 11.62 -7.34 5.81
N SER A 123 10.57 -8.13 6.01
CA SER A 123 10.18 -8.57 7.36
C SER A 123 11.18 -9.56 7.97
N GLN A 124 11.84 -10.39 7.15
CA GLN A 124 12.94 -11.24 7.62
C GLN A 124 14.16 -10.41 8.00
N MET A 125 14.46 -9.35 7.25
CA MET A 125 15.53 -8.40 7.60
C MET A 125 15.23 -7.60 8.88
N LYS A 126 13.94 -7.39 9.23
CA LYS A 126 13.51 -6.68 10.44
C LYS A 126 13.75 -7.44 11.74
N GLN A 127 13.94 -8.76 11.73
CA GLN A 127 14.37 -9.48 12.95
C GLN A 127 15.75 -8.99 13.45
N ILE A 128 16.45 -8.13 12.70
CA ILE A 128 17.69 -7.46 13.08
C ILE A 128 17.43 -6.02 13.62
N SER A 129 16.25 -5.42 13.43
CA SER A 129 15.97 -4.01 13.72
C SER A 129 14.83 -3.73 14.72
N ASP A 130 14.30 -4.72 15.43
CA ASP A 130 13.12 -4.57 16.31
C ASP A 130 13.32 -3.62 17.53
N VAL A 131 14.48 -2.99 17.66
CA VAL A 131 14.73 -1.93 18.65
C VAL A 131 14.12 -0.57 18.25
N LEU A 132 13.69 -0.36 16.98
CA LEU A 132 13.29 0.96 16.47
C LEU A 132 11.80 1.09 16.07
N LEU A 133 10.91 0.19 16.51
CA LEU A 133 9.50 0.17 16.10
C LEU A 133 8.48 0.52 17.20
N ILE A 134 8.85 1.30 18.21
CA ILE A 134 7.85 1.94 19.09
C ILE A 134 7.67 3.40 18.64
N PRO A 135 6.50 3.80 18.12
CA PRO A 135 6.14 5.21 18.07
C PRO A 135 6.03 5.70 19.52
N ALA A 136 6.85 6.68 19.89
CA ALA A 136 6.64 7.48 21.08
C ALA A 136 5.30 8.23 20.95
N MET A 137 4.20 7.57 21.31
CA MET A 137 2.94 8.22 21.67
C MET A 137 2.83 8.19 23.18
N ASN A 138 3.41 9.21 23.83
CA ASN A 138 2.86 9.87 25.03
C ASN A 138 3.84 10.94 25.52
N THR A 139 3.85 12.08 24.83
CA THR A 139 4.24 13.35 25.44
C THR A 139 3.32 14.43 24.90
N GLN A 140 2.31 14.79 25.70
CA GLN A 140 1.85 16.16 25.91
C GLN A 140 0.89 16.12 27.11
N THR A 141 1.38 16.55 28.28
CA THR A 141 1.14 17.87 28.91
C THR A 141 -0.06 17.85 29.86
N ASN A 142 0.21 18.08 31.15
CA ASN A 142 -0.51 19.05 31.98
C ASN A 142 0.25 19.23 33.31
N GLY A 143 1.19 20.17 33.33
CA GLY A 143 1.12 21.20 34.38
C GLY A 143 -0.04 22.11 33.97
N ILE A 144 -0.88 22.64 34.84
CA ILE A 144 -0.66 23.27 36.15
C ILE A 144 -2.01 23.17 36.90
N ASN A 145 -1.99 23.05 38.22
CA ASN A 145 -2.85 23.82 39.14
C ASN A 145 -2.51 23.45 40.60
N THR A 146 -1.69 24.30 41.22
CA THR A 146 -1.75 24.64 42.65
C THR A 146 -1.62 26.14 42.76
#